data_AF-A0AAV0DZ20-F1
#
_entry.id   AF-A0AAV0DZ20-F1
#
_cell.length_a   1.000
_cell.length_b   1.000
_cell.length_c   1.000
_cell.angle_alpha   90.00
_cell.angle_beta   90.00
_cell.angle_gamma   90.00
#
_symmetry.space_group_name_H-M   'P 1'
#
loop_
_entity.id
_entity.type
_entity.pdbx_description
1 polymer ?
#
loop_
_entity_poly.entity_id
_entity_poly.type
_entity_poly.pdbx_seq_one_letter_code
_entity_poly.pdbx_strand_id
1 'polypeptide(L)'
;MTRFSSGSRWGTVVLTLLGCLVLLHLYTLIRQKEPQIMEMTRTHIVHHELLKELEKVEEVFIQLPPPRKRSPRAAKRRGPKRPTTLIDEFLDESSQIRNFFFPGPRDSVDPRKDSENETHYYYPGRIWLDTEGNPIQAHGGGILHDEKTKKYYWYGEYKDGPTYHAHKKGAARVDVIGVGCYSSSDLWTWKNEGIVLAAEEKNETHDLYSLNVLERPKVIYNDKTGKYVMWMHIDDTNYTKASVGVAVSDFP
;
A
#
# COMPACT_ATOMS: atom_id res chain seq x y z
N MET A 1 37.90 -70.97 32.27
CA MET A 1 38.35 -69.82 31.47
C MET A 1 37.53 -68.59 31.85
N THR A 2 38.20 -67.45 31.89
CA THR A 2 37.96 -66.19 32.62
C THR A 2 36.70 -65.38 32.24
N ARG A 3 36.29 -64.52 33.18
CA ARG A 3 35.19 -63.54 33.17
C ARG A 3 35.78 -62.10 33.07
N PHE A 4 34.92 -61.13 32.70
CA PHE A 4 35.09 -59.64 32.61
C PHE A 4 35.80 -59.10 31.36
N SER A 5 35.51 -57.92 30.80
CA SER A 5 34.42 -56.93 30.83
C SER A 5 34.92 -55.72 30.00
N SER A 6 33.99 -54.88 29.56
CA SER A 6 34.16 -53.45 29.23
C SER A 6 34.71 -53.08 27.85
N GLY A 7 33.78 -52.91 26.91
CA GLY A 7 33.96 -52.10 25.71
C GLY A 7 32.65 -51.40 25.39
N SER A 8 32.49 -50.17 25.88
CA SER A 8 31.61 -49.09 25.36
C SER A 8 31.07 -48.20 26.49
N ARG A 9 31.96 -47.62 27.31
CA ARG A 9 31.62 -46.47 28.18
C ARG A 9 32.05 -45.14 27.57
N TRP A 10 32.94 -45.15 26.58
CA TRP A 10 33.47 -43.94 25.95
C TRP A 10 32.57 -43.42 24.83
N GLY A 11 31.95 -44.30 24.02
CA GLY A 11 31.06 -43.89 22.94
C GLY A 11 29.78 -43.20 23.44
N THR A 12 29.21 -43.68 24.54
CA THR A 12 28.04 -43.06 25.19
C THR A 12 28.38 -41.70 25.79
N VAL A 13 29.55 -41.55 26.44
CA VAL A 13 30.02 -40.27 27.00
C VAL A 13 30.24 -39.22 25.91
N VAL A 14 30.84 -39.60 24.78
CA VAL A 14 31.07 -38.71 23.63
C VAL A 14 29.75 -38.27 23.00
N LEU A 15 28.78 -39.17 22.84
CA LEU A 15 27.45 -38.84 22.32
C LEU A 15 26.68 -37.89 23.25
N THR A 16 26.76 -38.08 24.57
CA THR A 16 26.17 -37.12 25.53
C THR A 16 26.85 -35.76 25.47
N LEU A 17 28.17 -35.69 25.32
CA LEU A 17 28.89 -34.41 25.20
C LEU A 17 28.50 -33.66 23.92
N LEU A 18 28.40 -34.36 22.78
CA LEU A 18 27.89 -33.79 21.54
C LEU A 18 26.44 -33.31 21.67
N GLY A 19 25.59 -34.10 22.32
CA GLY A 19 24.20 -33.71 22.62
C GLY A 19 24.13 -32.44 23.48
N CYS A 20 24.94 -32.34 24.52
CA CYS A 20 25.02 -31.14 25.37
C CYS A 20 25.51 -29.91 24.61
N LEU A 21 26.48 -30.06 23.70
CA LEU A 21 26.97 -28.95 22.87
C LEU A 21 25.89 -28.46 21.88
N VAL A 22 25.12 -29.37 21.28
CA VAL A 22 24.00 -29.01 20.41
C VAL A 22 22.89 -28.31 21.20
N LEU A 23 22.58 -28.79 22.41
CA LEU A 23 21.58 -28.14 23.29
C LEU A 23 22.05 -26.76 23.76
N LEU A 24 23.33 -26.60 24.10
CA LEU A 24 23.92 -25.29 24.42
C LEU A 24 23.84 -24.35 23.23
N HIS A 25 24.14 -24.83 22.02
CA HIS A 25 24.03 -24.00 20.82
C HIS A 25 22.59 -23.59 20.53
N LEU A 26 21.64 -24.53 20.60
CA LEU A 26 20.21 -24.23 20.47
C LEU A 26 19.74 -23.24 21.53
N TYR A 27 20.17 -23.40 22.78
CA TYR A 27 19.87 -22.47 23.87
C TYR A 27 20.42 -21.07 23.60
N THR A 28 21.68 -20.95 23.15
CA THR A 28 22.27 -19.64 22.77
C THR A 28 21.53 -18.99 21.61
N LEU A 29 21.07 -19.78 20.63
CA LEU A 29 20.38 -19.30 19.43
C LEU A 29 18.95 -18.84 19.74
N ILE A 30 18.26 -19.55 20.66
CA ILE A 30 16.95 -19.14 21.19
C ILE A 30 17.09 -17.85 22.02
N ARG A 31 18.11 -17.77 22.88
CA ARG A 31 18.34 -16.60 23.75
C ARG A 31 18.77 -15.35 22.97
N GLN A 32 19.43 -15.50 21.81
CA GLN A 32 19.70 -14.38 20.91
C GLN A 32 18.46 -13.88 20.16
N LYS A 33 17.45 -14.74 19.93
CA LYS A 33 16.18 -14.35 19.30
C LYS A 33 15.23 -13.63 20.25
N GLU A 34 15.24 -13.93 21.54
CA GLU A 34 14.39 -13.25 22.55
C GLU A 34 14.48 -11.72 22.53
N PRO A 35 15.67 -11.08 22.53
CA PRO A 35 15.75 -9.62 22.48
C PRO A 35 15.17 -9.03 21.19
N GLN A 36 15.32 -9.71 20.04
CA GLN A 36 14.73 -9.27 18.77
C GLN A 36 13.20 -9.43 18.75
N ILE A 37 12.68 -10.53 19.29
CA ILE A 37 11.22 -10.74 19.41
C ILE A 37 10.64 -9.71 20.39
N MET A 38 11.32 -9.43 21.50
CA MET A 38 10.87 -8.44 22.48
C MET A 38 10.93 -7.02 21.92
N GLU A 39 11.93 -6.68 21.09
CA GLU A 39 12.03 -5.40 20.39
C GLU A 39 10.94 -5.26 19.31
N MET A 40 10.68 -6.31 18.54
CA MET A 40 9.58 -6.38 17.55
C MET A 40 8.18 -6.34 18.20
N THR A 41 8.04 -6.92 19.40
CA THR A 41 6.80 -6.87 20.17
C THR A 41 6.63 -5.49 20.81
N ARG A 42 7.72 -4.86 21.26
CA ARG A 42 7.71 -3.50 21.81
C ARG A 42 7.41 -2.47 20.72
N THR A 43 7.93 -2.60 19.51
CA THR A 43 7.53 -1.74 18.39
C THR A 43 6.05 -1.92 18.05
N HIS A 44 5.52 -3.14 18.04
CA HIS A 44 4.09 -3.40 17.86
C HIS A 44 3.20 -2.80 18.98
N ILE A 45 3.63 -2.88 20.24
CA ILE A 45 2.89 -2.34 21.39
C ILE A 45 2.95 -0.79 21.41
N VAL A 46 4.11 -0.20 21.11
CA VAL A 46 4.27 1.27 21.00
C VAL A 46 3.45 1.82 19.82
N HIS A 47 3.34 1.09 18.70
CA HIS A 47 2.48 1.48 17.59
C HIS A 47 0.99 1.51 17.99
N HIS A 48 0.53 0.60 18.85
CA HIS A 48 -0.88 0.58 19.27
C HIS A 48 -1.25 1.79 20.14
N GLU A 49 -0.33 2.32 20.94
CA GLU A 49 -0.58 3.49 21.77
C GLU A 49 -0.53 4.80 20.95
N LEU A 50 0.41 4.90 20.00
CA LEU A 50 0.46 5.97 18.99
C LEU A 50 -0.79 6.00 18.09
N LEU A 51 -1.30 4.84 17.67
CA LEU A 51 -2.51 4.75 16.85
C LEU A 51 -3.77 5.26 17.58
N LYS A 52 -3.83 5.12 18.90
CA LYS A 52 -4.97 5.58 19.70
C LYS A 52 -5.09 7.10 19.76
N GLU A 53 -3.97 7.83 19.71
CA GLU A 53 -3.97 9.30 19.63
C GLU A 53 -4.30 9.82 18.23
N LEU A 54 -4.02 9.02 17.18
CA LEU A 54 -4.22 9.41 15.78
C LEU A 54 -5.67 9.26 15.28
N GLU A 55 -6.53 8.55 16.01
CA GLU A 55 -7.89 8.23 15.57
C GLU A 55 -8.95 9.08 16.28
N LYS A 56 -8.88 10.41 16.11
CA LYS A 56 -10.02 11.27 16.42
C LYS A 56 -10.99 11.24 15.24
N VAL A 57 -12.03 10.42 15.34
CA VAL A 57 -13.11 10.38 14.34
C VAL A 57 -14.00 11.60 14.53
N GLU A 58 -14.07 12.46 13.51
CA GLU A 58 -15.08 13.51 13.47
C GLU A 58 -16.46 12.87 13.28
N GLU A 59 -17.36 13.05 14.25
CA GLU A 59 -18.75 12.64 14.10
C GLU A 59 -19.50 13.65 13.23
N VAL A 60 -19.53 13.38 11.92
CA VAL A 60 -20.30 14.19 10.98
C VAL A 60 -21.73 13.67 10.90
N PHE A 61 -22.71 14.48 11.28
CA PHE A 61 -24.13 14.17 11.11
C PHE A 61 -24.56 14.29 9.64
N ILE A 62 -24.55 13.17 8.94
CA ILE A 62 -24.92 13.11 7.52
C ILE A 62 -26.44 13.15 7.38
N GLN A 63 -26.98 14.30 6.97
CA GLN A 63 -28.39 14.40 6.58
C GLN A 63 -28.58 13.88 5.15
N LEU A 64 -29.14 12.69 5.01
CA LEU A 64 -29.48 12.13 3.70
C LEU A 64 -30.61 12.95 3.07
N PRO A 65 -30.49 13.38 1.80
CA PRO A 65 -31.58 14.06 1.12
C PRO A 65 -32.79 13.12 1.00
N PRO A 66 -34.02 13.65 1.08
CA PRO A 66 -35.22 12.83 0.93
C PRO A 66 -35.22 12.15 -0.45
N PRO A 67 -35.59 10.86 -0.54
CA PRO A 67 -35.54 10.12 -1.80
C PRO A 67 -36.44 10.78 -2.85
N ARG A 68 -35.85 11.33 -3.91
CA ARG A 68 -36.63 11.80 -5.06
C ARG A 68 -37.23 10.60 -5.79
N LYS A 69 -38.49 10.72 -6.24
CA LYS A 69 -39.21 9.66 -6.98
C LYS A 69 -38.34 9.15 -8.15
N ARG A 70 -37.91 7.88 -8.07
CA ARG A 70 -37.12 7.21 -9.12
C ARG A 70 -37.97 6.98 -10.37
N SER A 71 -37.34 6.93 -11.53
CA SER A 71 -38.03 6.60 -12.78
C SER A 71 -38.63 5.19 -12.68
N PRO A 72 -39.88 4.97 -13.14
CA PRO A 72 -40.56 3.66 -13.04
C PRO A 72 -39.80 2.52 -13.75
N ARG A 73 -38.90 2.87 -14.67
CA ARG A 73 -38.16 1.93 -15.53
C ARG A 73 -37.02 1.24 -14.76
N ALA A 74 -36.38 1.91 -13.80
CA ALA A 74 -35.36 1.30 -12.94
C ALA A 74 -36.00 0.42 -11.84
N ALA A 75 -37.20 0.78 -11.37
CA ALA A 75 -37.92 0.06 -10.33
C ALA A 75 -38.45 -1.33 -10.78
N LYS A 76 -38.63 -1.56 -12.08
CA LYS A 76 -39.21 -2.80 -12.63
C LYS A 76 -38.27 -4.02 -12.64
N ARG A 77 -36.97 -3.87 -12.35
CA ARG A 77 -35.98 -4.96 -12.42
C ARG A 77 -35.79 -5.76 -11.13
N ARG A 78 -36.35 -5.34 -10.00
CA ARG A 78 -36.14 -6.02 -8.71
C ARG A 78 -37.49 -6.51 -8.18
N GLY A 79 -37.53 -7.78 -7.76
CA GLY A 79 -38.69 -8.44 -7.14
C GLY A 79 -39.09 -7.79 -5.79
N PRO A 80 -39.72 -8.52 -4.85
CA PRO A 80 -40.32 -7.91 -3.67
C PRO A 80 -39.33 -7.02 -2.91
N LYS A 81 -39.80 -5.81 -2.57
CA LYS A 81 -39.03 -4.65 -2.08
C LYS A 81 -38.27 -4.97 -0.79
N ARG A 82 -37.01 -5.42 -0.90
CA ARG A 82 -36.05 -5.26 0.19
C ARG A 82 -35.72 -3.76 0.31
N PRO A 83 -35.70 -3.16 1.51
CA PRO A 83 -35.25 -1.79 1.68
C PRO A 83 -33.83 -1.64 1.11
N THR A 84 -33.61 -0.62 0.30
CA THR A 84 -32.29 -0.33 -0.28
C THR A 84 -31.32 -0.07 0.86
N THR A 85 -30.21 -0.81 0.90
CA THR A 85 -29.16 -0.60 1.90
C THR A 85 -28.23 0.53 1.47
N LEU A 86 -27.45 1.10 2.40
CA LEU A 86 -26.38 2.05 2.06
C LEU A 86 -25.37 1.44 1.07
N ILE A 87 -25.13 0.13 1.17
CA ILE A 87 -24.24 -0.61 0.26
C ILE A 87 -24.85 -0.65 -1.15
N ASP A 88 -26.16 -0.89 -1.26
CA ASP A 88 -26.85 -0.85 -2.55
C ASP A 88 -26.78 0.55 -3.19
N GLU A 89 -26.88 1.62 -2.38
CA GLU A 89 -26.71 2.99 -2.87
C GLU A 89 -25.27 3.30 -3.28
N PHE A 90 -24.28 2.82 -2.51
CA PHE A 90 -22.85 2.99 -2.83
C PHE A 90 -22.49 2.34 -4.18
N LEU A 91 -23.01 1.13 -4.43
CA LEU A 91 -22.75 0.37 -5.66
C LEU A 91 -23.57 0.85 -6.87
N ASP A 92 -24.63 1.63 -6.67
CA ASP A 92 -25.48 2.16 -7.74
C ASP A 92 -24.91 3.48 -8.30
N GLU A 93 -24.37 3.44 -9.52
CA GLU A 93 -23.85 4.62 -10.21
C GLU A 93 -24.90 5.71 -10.44
N SER A 94 -26.19 5.34 -10.43
CA SER A 94 -27.31 6.28 -10.57
C SER A 94 -27.88 6.74 -9.22
N SER A 95 -27.25 6.37 -8.10
CA SER A 95 -27.68 6.76 -6.77
C SER A 95 -27.70 8.28 -6.62
N GLN A 96 -28.77 8.78 -5.98
CA GLN A 96 -28.93 10.20 -5.66
C GLN A 96 -27.93 10.66 -4.59
N ILE A 97 -27.37 9.73 -3.82
CA ILE A 97 -26.34 10.00 -2.81
C ILE A 97 -24.95 9.60 -3.31
N ARG A 98 -24.75 9.34 -4.60
CA ARG A 98 -23.42 8.96 -5.13
C ARG A 98 -22.34 10.00 -4.84
N ASN A 99 -22.67 11.29 -4.97
CA ASN A 99 -21.75 12.39 -4.68
C ASN A 99 -21.37 12.48 -3.20
N PHE A 100 -22.12 11.82 -2.31
CA PHE A 100 -21.74 11.72 -0.90
C PHE A 100 -20.53 10.78 -0.73
N PHE A 101 -20.50 9.67 -1.47
CA PHE A 101 -19.41 8.69 -1.43
C PHE A 101 -18.22 9.07 -2.33
N PHE A 102 -18.50 9.75 -3.43
CA PHE A 102 -17.51 10.18 -4.42
C PHE A 102 -17.68 11.69 -4.67
N PRO A 103 -17.28 12.52 -3.70
CA PRO A 103 -17.41 13.96 -3.79
C PRO A 103 -16.56 14.53 -4.94
N GLY A 104 -17.00 15.68 -5.47
CA GLY A 104 -16.41 16.27 -6.66
C GLY A 104 -15.19 17.15 -6.36
N PRO A 105 -14.58 17.76 -7.40
CA PRO A 105 -13.42 18.64 -7.23
C PRO A 105 -13.64 19.86 -6.32
N ARG A 106 -14.90 20.26 -6.08
CA ARG A 106 -15.22 21.37 -5.17
C ARG A 106 -14.95 21.03 -3.70
N ASP A 107 -14.96 19.75 -3.37
CA ASP A 107 -14.77 19.23 -2.02
C ASP A 107 -13.33 18.74 -1.83
N SER A 108 -12.40 19.11 -2.72
CA SER A 108 -10.99 18.68 -2.63
C SER A 108 -10.34 19.19 -1.35
N VAL A 109 -9.50 18.35 -0.74
CA VAL A 109 -8.63 18.72 0.38
C VAL A 109 -7.40 19.44 -0.20
N ASP A 110 -7.23 20.71 0.15
CA ASP A 110 -6.11 21.53 -0.27
C ASP A 110 -5.21 21.81 0.95
N PRO A 111 -4.01 21.21 1.03
CA PRO A 111 -3.15 21.34 2.20
C PRO A 111 -2.68 22.79 2.43
N ARG A 112 -2.85 23.68 1.44
CA ARG A 112 -2.45 25.10 1.53
C ARG A 112 -3.46 25.97 2.26
N LYS A 113 -4.72 25.51 2.43
CA LYS A 113 -5.81 26.33 2.97
C LYS A 113 -6.06 26.14 4.47
N ASP A 114 -5.53 25.06 5.06
CA ASP A 114 -5.83 24.68 6.45
C ASP A 114 -4.80 25.21 7.47
N SER A 115 -4.07 26.28 7.16
CA SER A 115 -2.97 26.79 7.99
C SER A 115 -3.36 27.39 9.35
N GLU A 116 -4.66 27.49 9.66
CA GLU A 116 -5.13 28.13 10.91
C GLU A 116 -5.39 27.14 12.06
N ASN A 117 -5.52 25.82 11.79
CA ASN A 117 -5.67 24.79 12.82
C ASN A 117 -4.69 23.64 12.56
N GLU A 118 -3.86 23.29 13.54
CA GLU A 118 -2.87 22.18 13.47
C GLU A 118 -3.50 20.78 13.36
N THR A 119 -4.83 20.67 13.26
CA THR A 119 -5.54 19.40 13.16
C THR A 119 -5.92 19.09 11.72
N HIS A 120 -5.37 18.01 11.18
CA HIS A 120 -5.66 17.52 9.83
C HIS A 120 -6.62 16.33 9.86
N TYR A 121 -7.60 16.30 8.94
CA TYR A 121 -8.60 15.23 8.86
C TYR A 121 -8.50 14.50 7.54
N TYR A 122 -8.26 13.19 7.59
CA TYR A 122 -8.34 12.34 6.40
C TYR A 122 -9.80 12.11 6.01
N TYR A 123 -10.18 12.52 4.80
CA TYR A 123 -11.51 12.27 4.24
C TYR A 123 -11.42 11.26 3.09
N PRO A 124 -11.68 9.96 3.34
CA PRO A 124 -11.66 8.95 2.29
C PRO A 124 -12.60 9.34 1.14
N GLY A 125 -12.12 9.15 -0.09
CA GLY A 125 -12.91 9.42 -1.31
C GLY A 125 -12.89 10.88 -1.79
N ARG A 126 -12.38 11.82 -0.99
CA ARG A 126 -12.12 13.20 -1.46
C ARG A 126 -10.84 13.25 -2.29
N ILE A 127 -10.83 14.15 -3.27
CA ILE A 127 -9.62 14.45 -4.03
C ILE A 127 -8.65 15.20 -3.12
N TRP A 128 -7.40 14.74 -3.08
CA TRP A 128 -6.31 15.41 -2.38
C TRP A 128 -5.44 16.15 -3.38
N LEU A 129 -5.13 17.41 -3.07
CA LEU A 129 -4.29 18.24 -3.91
C LEU A 129 -2.85 18.27 -3.38
N ASP A 130 -1.89 18.29 -4.29
CA ASP A 130 -0.49 18.56 -3.98
C ASP A 130 -0.24 20.06 -3.72
N THR A 131 1.01 20.41 -3.40
CA THR A 131 1.43 21.80 -3.16
C THR A 131 1.26 22.73 -4.37
N GLU A 132 1.13 22.18 -5.58
CA GLU A 132 0.88 22.94 -6.81
C GLU A 132 -0.63 23.10 -7.07
N GLY A 133 -1.47 22.38 -6.33
CA GLY A 133 -2.92 22.39 -6.45
C GLY A 133 -3.46 21.37 -7.44
N ASN A 134 -2.63 20.42 -7.87
CA ASN A 134 -3.02 19.34 -8.77
C ASN A 134 -3.47 18.11 -7.97
N PRO A 135 -4.43 17.31 -8.47
CA PRO A 135 -4.77 16.04 -7.83
C PRO A 135 -3.57 15.11 -7.70
N ILE A 136 -3.39 14.51 -6.52
CA ILE A 136 -2.33 13.52 -6.29
C ILE A 136 -2.59 12.25 -7.12
N GLN A 137 -1.58 11.82 -7.88
CA GLN A 137 -1.61 10.65 -8.75
C GLN A 137 -0.62 9.59 -8.27
N ALA A 138 -0.96 8.92 -7.16
CA ALA A 138 -0.11 7.92 -6.52
C ALA A 138 -0.90 6.63 -6.15
N HIS A 139 -1.66 6.12 -7.13
CA HIS A 139 -2.53 4.94 -6.95
C HIS A 139 -1.71 3.67 -6.67
N GLY A 140 -2.30 2.71 -5.93
CA GLY A 140 -1.61 1.47 -5.57
C GLY A 140 -0.34 1.67 -4.73
N GLY A 141 -0.18 2.88 -4.17
CA GLY A 141 1.12 3.38 -3.77
C GLY A 141 1.76 2.70 -2.57
N GLY A 142 3.05 2.97 -2.40
CA GLY A 142 3.86 2.62 -1.25
C GLY A 142 4.54 3.86 -0.69
N ILE A 143 4.66 3.92 0.63
CA ILE A 143 5.34 5.03 1.33
C ILE A 143 6.68 4.54 1.88
N LEU A 144 7.74 5.31 1.65
CA LEU A 144 9.05 5.17 2.24
C LEU A 144 9.30 6.36 3.16
N HIS A 145 9.67 6.13 4.42
CA HIS A 145 10.32 7.17 5.23
C HIS A 145 11.83 7.09 4.97
N ASP A 146 12.41 8.17 4.45
CA ASP A 146 13.85 8.24 4.21
C ASP A 146 14.56 8.99 5.35
N GLU A 147 15.44 8.29 6.04
CA GLU A 147 16.16 8.80 7.19
C GLU A 147 17.18 9.89 6.84
N LYS A 148 17.66 9.95 5.59
CA LYS A 148 18.67 10.94 5.17
C LYS A 148 18.03 12.31 4.96
N THR A 149 16.88 12.34 4.31
CA THR A 149 16.13 13.57 4.00
C THR A 149 15.12 13.94 5.07
N LYS A 150 14.80 13.02 6.00
CA LYS A 150 13.75 13.17 7.02
C LYS A 150 12.39 13.45 6.39
N LYS A 151 12.09 12.77 5.29
CA LYS A 151 10.85 12.91 4.53
C LYS A 151 10.23 11.56 4.23
N TYR A 152 8.92 11.59 4.03
CA TYR A 152 8.13 10.53 3.45
C TYR A 152 8.06 10.70 1.94
N TYR A 153 8.20 9.59 1.22
CA TYR A 153 8.07 9.52 -0.23
C TYR A 153 6.95 8.55 -0.58
N TRP A 154 5.92 9.04 -1.27
CA TRP A 154 4.78 8.27 -1.73
C TRP A 154 4.92 7.99 -3.22
N TYR A 155 5.28 6.75 -3.53
CA TYR A 155 5.37 6.24 -4.90
C TYR A 155 4.05 5.61 -5.30
N GLY A 156 3.58 5.85 -6.51
CA GLY A 156 2.38 5.20 -7.00
C GLY A 156 2.23 5.27 -8.50
N GLU A 157 1.22 4.59 -9.01
CA GLU A 157 0.87 4.60 -10.43
C GLU A 157 0.37 6.00 -10.80
N TYR A 158 1.05 6.65 -11.73
CA TYR A 158 0.63 7.95 -12.25
C TYR A 158 -0.47 7.72 -13.29
N LYS A 159 -1.73 7.97 -12.92
CA LYS A 159 -2.92 7.65 -13.75
C LYS A 159 -3.60 8.87 -14.35
N ASP A 160 -2.85 9.94 -14.62
CA ASP A 160 -3.36 11.15 -15.24
C ASP A 160 -3.56 10.98 -16.76
N GLY A 161 -4.42 10.04 -17.14
CA GLY A 161 -4.67 9.68 -18.52
C GLY A 161 -6.11 9.22 -18.75
N PRO A 162 -6.51 9.03 -20.01
CA PRO A 162 -7.86 8.60 -20.34
C PRO A 162 -8.12 7.20 -19.78
N THR A 163 -9.25 7.07 -19.08
CA THR A 163 -9.73 5.77 -18.60
C THR A 163 -10.53 5.08 -19.70
N TYR A 164 -10.16 3.84 -20.03
CA TYR A 164 -10.86 3.04 -21.03
C TYR A 164 -10.92 1.56 -20.63
N HIS A 165 -11.74 0.78 -21.32
CA HIS A 165 -11.78 -0.68 -21.15
C HIS A 165 -11.09 -1.34 -22.35
N ALA A 166 -10.04 -2.13 -22.10
CA ALA A 166 -9.36 -2.89 -23.16
C ALA A 166 -10.32 -3.87 -23.86
N HIS A 167 -11.28 -4.42 -23.11
CA HIS A 167 -12.33 -5.33 -23.61
C HIS A 167 -13.66 -5.00 -22.93
N LYS A 168 -14.82 -5.30 -23.55
CA LYS A 168 -16.17 -4.96 -23.01
C LYS A 168 -16.45 -5.41 -21.57
N LYS A 169 -15.73 -6.42 -21.07
CA LYS A 169 -15.86 -6.95 -19.69
C LYS A 169 -14.58 -6.76 -18.87
N GLY A 170 -13.56 -6.13 -19.43
CA GLY A 170 -12.28 -5.89 -18.75
C GLY A 170 -12.42 -4.80 -17.69
N ALA A 171 -11.49 -4.77 -16.73
CA ALA A 171 -11.37 -3.66 -15.81
C ALA A 171 -11.09 -2.35 -16.58
N ALA A 172 -11.53 -1.23 -16.01
CA ALA A 172 -11.11 0.08 -16.50
C ALA A 172 -9.61 0.25 -16.26
N ARG A 173 -8.90 0.81 -17.23
CA ARG A 173 -7.46 1.02 -17.17
C ARG A 173 -7.07 2.38 -17.75
N VAL A 174 -5.85 2.79 -17.42
CA VAL A 174 -5.12 3.89 -18.01
C VAL A 174 -3.82 3.30 -18.54
N ASP A 175 -3.32 3.78 -19.68
CA ASP A 175 -2.01 3.38 -20.18
C ASP A 175 -0.92 3.77 -19.18
N VAL A 176 0.17 3.01 -19.17
CA VAL A 176 1.28 3.28 -18.25
C VAL A 176 1.92 4.59 -18.66
N ILE A 177 1.85 5.59 -17.78
CA ILE A 177 2.62 6.83 -17.89
C ILE A 177 3.93 6.67 -17.12
N GLY A 178 3.86 6.02 -15.96
CA GLY A 178 5.00 5.71 -15.12
C GLY A 178 4.64 5.66 -13.63
N VAL A 179 5.68 5.59 -12.80
CA VAL A 179 5.57 5.75 -11.34
C VAL A 179 5.78 7.21 -10.98
N GLY A 180 4.76 7.83 -10.42
CA GLY A 180 4.85 9.16 -9.82
C GLY A 180 5.40 9.07 -8.40
N CYS A 181 6.03 10.16 -7.94
CA CYS A 181 6.53 10.29 -6.58
C CYS A 181 6.09 11.63 -5.97
N TYR A 182 5.68 11.60 -4.71
CA TYR A 182 5.40 12.77 -3.90
C TYR A 182 6.24 12.74 -2.63
N SER A 183 6.76 13.89 -2.18
CA SER A 183 7.48 14.00 -0.90
C SER A 183 6.71 14.83 0.12
N SER A 184 6.81 14.49 1.40
CA SER A 184 6.16 15.20 2.50
C SER A 184 6.97 15.04 3.80
N SER A 185 6.93 16.04 4.67
CA SER A 185 7.49 15.95 6.04
C SER A 185 6.47 15.52 7.10
N ASP A 186 5.18 15.57 6.77
CA ASP A 186 4.06 15.51 7.72
C ASP A 186 2.96 14.50 7.32
N LEU A 187 3.15 13.76 6.22
CA LEU A 187 2.17 12.88 5.57
C LEU A 187 0.89 13.58 5.08
N TRP A 188 0.86 14.91 5.07
CA TRP A 188 -0.30 15.73 4.71
C TRP A 188 0.00 16.64 3.51
N THR A 189 1.07 17.42 3.60
CA THR A 189 1.50 18.39 2.60
C THR A 189 2.42 17.71 1.59
N TRP A 190 1.83 17.16 0.53
CA TRP A 190 2.55 16.42 -0.51
C TRP A 190 3.04 17.33 -1.63
N LYS A 191 4.36 17.36 -1.85
CA LYS A 191 5.01 17.99 -2.99
C LYS A 191 5.20 16.97 -4.10
N ASN A 192 4.82 17.33 -5.32
CA ASN A 192 5.08 16.50 -6.50
C ASN A 192 6.58 16.49 -6.83
N GLU A 193 7.20 15.30 -6.91
CA GLU A 193 8.59 15.11 -7.35
C GLU A 193 8.67 14.62 -8.81
N GLY A 194 7.52 14.40 -9.46
CA GLY A 194 7.40 14.00 -10.86
C GLY A 194 7.36 12.49 -11.08
N ILE A 195 7.53 12.10 -12.35
CA ILE A 195 7.61 10.69 -12.76
C ILE A 195 9.04 10.21 -12.53
N VAL A 196 9.22 9.27 -11.59
CA VAL A 196 10.53 8.72 -11.20
C VAL A 196 10.90 7.44 -11.96
N LEU A 197 9.92 6.80 -12.60
CA LEU A 197 10.13 5.69 -13.54
C LEU A 197 9.14 5.83 -14.68
N ALA A 198 9.60 6.30 -15.84
CA ALA A 198 8.76 6.55 -17.00
C ALA A 198 8.41 5.26 -17.76
N ALA A 199 7.28 5.30 -18.46
CA ALA A 199 6.96 4.30 -19.47
C ALA A 199 7.90 4.37 -20.67
N GLU A 200 7.97 3.27 -21.41
CA GLU A 200 8.60 3.22 -22.73
C GLU A 200 7.52 3.36 -23.80
N GLU A 201 7.68 4.28 -24.73
CA GLU A 201 6.63 4.63 -25.71
C GLU A 201 6.82 3.96 -27.06
N LYS A 202 8.02 3.46 -27.37
CA LYS A 202 8.38 3.03 -28.72
C LYS A 202 8.72 1.57 -28.81
N ASN A 203 9.35 1.02 -27.78
CA ASN A 203 9.75 -0.38 -27.79
C ASN A 203 8.65 -1.28 -27.23
N GLU A 204 7.85 -1.86 -28.10
CA GLU A 204 6.75 -2.78 -27.75
C GLU A 204 7.21 -4.02 -26.98
N THR A 205 8.48 -4.41 -27.10
CA THR A 205 9.04 -5.56 -26.38
C THR A 205 9.53 -5.22 -24.98
N HIS A 206 9.55 -3.93 -24.61
CA HIS A 206 9.98 -3.49 -23.31
C HIS A 206 8.92 -3.78 -22.25
N ASP A 207 9.36 -4.19 -21.06
CA ASP A 207 8.47 -4.50 -19.94
C ASP A 207 7.58 -3.32 -19.55
N LEU A 208 8.12 -2.09 -19.64
CA LEU A 208 7.42 -0.85 -19.34
C LEU A 208 6.78 -0.19 -20.58
N TYR A 209 6.57 -0.93 -21.67
CA TYR A 209 5.85 -0.39 -22.83
C TYR A 209 4.50 0.20 -22.37
N SER A 210 4.09 1.37 -22.87
CA SER A 210 2.94 2.11 -22.33
C SER A 210 1.61 1.33 -22.36
N LEU A 211 1.47 0.34 -23.25
CA LEU A 211 0.30 -0.54 -23.30
C LEU A 211 0.37 -1.76 -22.35
N ASN A 212 1.52 -2.03 -21.71
CA ASN A 212 1.65 -3.06 -20.68
C ASN A 212 1.04 -2.62 -19.35
N VAL A 213 1.33 -3.34 -18.27
CA VAL A 213 0.84 -3.08 -16.92
C VAL A 213 2.02 -2.86 -15.98
N LEU A 214 1.98 -1.76 -15.24
CA LEU A 214 2.87 -1.43 -14.13
C LEU A 214 2.00 -1.08 -12.94
N GLU A 215 2.09 -1.85 -11.86
CA GLU A 215 1.24 -1.66 -10.70
C GLU A 215 1.99 -1.74 -9.37
N ARG A 216 1.40 -1.08 -8.36
CA ARG A 216 1.74 -1.22 -6.94
C ARG A 216 3.23 -1.07 -6.62
N PRO A 217 3.92 -0.02 -7.09
CA PRO A 217 5.34 0.16 -6.80
C PRO A 217 5.60 0.22 -5.28
N LYS A 218 6.71 -0.38 -4.85
CA LYS A 218 7.21 -0.37 -3.47
C LYS A 218 8.70 -0.08 -3.51
N VAL A 219 9.16 0.89 -2.73
CA VAL A 219 10.57 1.27 -2.66
C VAL A 219 11.10 1.00 -1.26
N ILE A 220 12.29 0.40 -1.19
CA ILE A 220 13.05 0.22 0.04
C ILE A 220 14.47 0.75 -0.15
N TYR A 221 15.09 1.24 0.91
CA TYR A 221 16.50 1.60 0.93
C TYR A 221 17.36 0.39 1.31
N ASN A 222 18.48 0.19 0.62
CA ASN A 222 19.44 -0.87 0.89
C ASN A 222 20.73 -0.30 1.47
N ASP A 223 20.95 -0.49 2.77
CA ASP A 223 22.12 0.04 3.49
C ASP A 223 23.47 -0.47 2.96
N LYS A 224 23.51 -1.67 2.39
CA LYS A 224 24.78 -2.26 1.90
C LYS A 224 25.24 -1.61 0.59
N THR A 225 24.30 -1.25 -0.28
CA THR A 225 24.61 -0.67 -1.58
C THR A 225 24.45 0.84 -1.60
N GLY A 226 23.75 1.40 -0.60
CA GLY A 226 23.39 2.81 -0.54
C GLY A 226 22.31 3.21 -1.55
N LYS A 227 21.57 2.25 -2.11
CA LYS A 227 20.62 2.47 -3.21
C LYS A 227 19.17 2.26 -2.77
N TYR A 228 18.27 2.94 -3.46
CA TYR A 228 16.83 2.71 -3.40
C TYR A 228 16.46 1.66 -4.43
N VAL A 229 15.70 0.65 -4.00
CA VAL A 229 15.28 -0.48 -4.84
C VAL A 229 13.77 -0.47 -4.91
N MET A 230 13.25 -0.18 -6.11
CA MET A 230 11.83 -0.27 -6.41
C MET A 230 11.50 -1.67 -6.91
N TRP A 231 10.42 -2.24 -6.37
CA TRP A 231 9.75 -3.43 -6.87
C TRP A 231 8.36 -3.05 -7.35
N MET A 232 7.93 -3.63 -8.47
CA MET A 232 6.57 -3.44 -8.98
C MET A 232 6.04 -4.71 -9.63
N HIS A 233 4.72 -4.78 -9.74
CA HIS A 233 4.05 -5.75 -10.59
C HIS A 233 4.21 -5.32 -12.06
N ILE A 234 4.69 -6.23 -12.90
CA ILE A 234 4.80 -6.06 -14.35
C ILE A 234 3.97 -7.13 -15.04
N ASP A 235 3.07 -6.71 -15.92
CA ASP A 235 2.23 -7.63 -16.66
C ASP A 235 1.97 -7.13 -18.09
N ASP A 236 1.35 -8.00 -18.89
CA ASP A 236 0.77 -7.63 -20.17
C ASP A 236 -0.68 -7.14 -20.00
N THR A 237 -1.28 -6.64 -21.08
CA THR A 237 -2.66 -6.13 -21.09
C THR A 237 -3.71 -7.14 -20.58
N ASN A 238 -3.45 -8.43 -20.71
CA ASN A 238 -4.38 -9.50 -20.35
C ASN A 238 -4.04 -10.16 -19.00
N TYR A 239 -3.05 -9.64 -18.27
CA TYR A 239 -2.57 -10.18 -16.99
C TYR A 239 -2.07 -11.63 -17.08
N THR A 240 -1.41 -11.99 -18.18
CA THR A 240 -0.90 -13.37 -18.40
C THR A 240 0.59 -13.53 -18.16
N LYS A 241 1.35 -12.45 -18.09
CA LYS A 241 2.80 -12.45 -17.89
C LYS A 241 3.19 -12.60 -16.41
N ALA A 242 2.40 -12.06 -15.48
CA ALA A 242 2.52 -12.24 -14.03
C ALA A 242 3.96 -12.15 -13.50
N SER A 243 4.65 -11.05 -13.79
CA SER A 243 6.07 -10.84 -13.49
C SER A 243 6.30 -9.73 -12.47
N VAL A 244 7.55 -9.65 -11.99
CA VAL A 244 8.02 -8.57 -11.12
C VAL A 244 9.08 -7.76 -11.83
N GLY A 245 9.01 -6.44 -11.69
CA GLY A 245 10.01 -5.50 -12.16
C GLY A 245 10.86 -4.99 -11.01
N VAL A 246 12.12 -4.68 -11.30
CA VAL A 246 13.04 -4.04 -10.35
C VAL A 246 13.70 -2.83 -11.01
N ALA A 247 13.68 -1.68 -10.33
CA ALA A 247 14.44 -0.49 -10.70
C ALA A 247 15.30 -0.04 -9.52
N VAL A 248 16.43 0.61 -9.80
CA VAL A 248 17.37 1.07 -8.78
C VAL A 248 17.74 2.53 -9.00
N SER A 249 17.89 3.27 -7.90
CA SER A 249 18.26 4.68 -7.91
C SER A 249 19.25 5.00 -6.78
N ASP A 250 20.07 6.03 -6.97
CA ASP A 250 20.93 6.59 -5.92
C ASP A 250 20.19 7.61 -5.03
N PHE A 251 19.02 8.06 -5.47
CA PHE A 251 18.15 9.01 -4.78
C PHE A 251 16.75 8.42 -4.56
N PRO A 252 16.05 8.81 -3.49
CA PRO A 252 14.67 8.40 -3.27
C PRO A 252 13.77 8.93 -4.39
#